data_AF-A0A7C5ZNQ1-F1
#
_entry.id   AF-A0A7C5ZNQ1-F1
#
_cell.length_a   1.000
_cell.length_b   1.000
_cell.length_c   1.000
_cell.angle_alpha   90.00
_cell.angle_beta   90.00
_cell.angle_gamma   90.00
#
_symmetry.space_group_name_H-M   'P 1'
#
loop_
_entity.id
_entity.type
_entity.pdbx_description
1 polymer ?
#
loop_
_entity_poly.entity_id
_entity_poly.type
_entity_poly.pdbx_seq_one_letter_code
_entity_poly.pdbx_strand_id
1 'polypeptide(L)'
;MVQNKVLKEDLKEKLMKLVDYFETGGRWGSVAGNFDGQFLSWGPLQWNVGQGTLIKVLRKIPQNLIVKYLGQNFYNSLSNNDALKKFIISNVLNSDGSVKKDWAKKFYDLAFEKEVIKAFVESAEFYFSNARKLVLALDFETERGFALCFDIAVQNGAPRKDHINEYKRREQSQKPQHEWEKLKILANVVADLANPRWKNVVLMRKLFIAVGKGKVYGKDLELEKDFGISYQRKWYV
;
A
#
# COMPACT_ATOMS: atom_id res chain seq x y z
N MET A 1 -24.45 -18.67 -4.65
CA MET A 1 -24.26 -17.91 -3.40
C MET A 1 -22.79 -17.57 -3.27
N VAL A 2 -22.36 -16.35 -3.61
CA VAL A 2 -20.99 -15.90 -3.31
C VAL A 2 -20.95 -15.70 -1.81
N GLN A 3 -20.23 -16.58 -1.09
CA GLN A 3 -20.02 -16.49 0.35
C GLN A 3 -19.63 -15.07 0.74
N ASN A 4 -20.20 -14.58 1.83
CA ASN A 4 -19.95 -13.26 2.37
C ASN A 4 -18.55 -13.23 3.04
N LYS A 5 -17.48 -13.47 2.26
CA LYS A 5 -16.10 -13.53 2.73
C LYS A 5 -15.66 -12.13 3.17
N VAL A 6 -15.53 -11.90 4.47
CA VAL A 6 -15.14 -10.60 5.07
C VAL A 6 -13.64 -10.62 5.37
N LEU A 7 -12.91 -9.58 4.95
CA LEU A 7 -11.46 -9.48 5.19
C LEU A 7 -11.17 -9.40 6.69
N LYS A 8 -10.23 -10.22 7.17
CA LYS A 8 -9.74 -10.14 8.55
C LYS A 8 -9.12 -8.78 8.86
N GLU A 9 -9.50 -8.17 9.98
CA GLU A 9 -9.01 -6.84 10.35
C GLU A 9 -7.50 -6.84 10.65
N ASP A 10 -6.97 -7.89 11.30
CA ASP A 10 -5.54 -8.00 11.57
C ASP A 10 -4.71 -8.15 10.28
N LEU A 11 -5.31 -8.69 9.22
CA LEU A 11 -4.66 -8.82 7.92
C LEU A 11 -4.46 -7.46 7.24
N LYS A 12 -5.35 -6.49 7.45
CA LYS A 12 -5.21 -5.15 6.83
C LYS A 12 -3.90 -4.47 7.22
N GLU A 13 -3.53 -4.49 8.50
CA GLU A 13 -2.29 -3.87 8.95
C GLU A 13 -1.05 -4.60 8.41
N LYS A 14 -1.08 -5.94 8.39
CA LYS A 14 0.00 -6.77 7.80
C LYS A 14 0.22 -6.44 6.32
N LEU A 15 -0.87 -6.30 5.57
CA LEU A 15 -0.84 -5.91 4.16
C LEU A 15 -0.26 -4.51 3.96
N MET A 16 -0.62 -3.56 4.82
CA MET A 16 -0.06 -2.21 4.78
C MET A 16 1.45 -2.23 5.06
N LYS A 17 1.93 -3.04 6.02
CA LYS A 17 3.37 -3.19 6.32
C LYS A 17 4.14 -3.79 5.15
N LEU A 18 3.56 -4.78 4.48
CA LEU A 18 4.14 -5.35 3.27
C LEU A 18 4.29 -4.31 2.17
N VAL A 19 3.26 -3.51 1.91
CA VAL A 19 3.31 -2.49 0.87
C VAL A 19 4.24 -1.33 1.26
N ASP A 20 4.23 -0.90 2.52
CA ASP A 20 5.20 0.08 3.04
C ASP A 20 6.64 -0.34 2.79
N TYR A 21 6.94 -1.64 2.99
CA TYR A 21 8.26 -2.16 2.65
C TYR A 21 8.62 -1.92 1.18
N PHE A 22 7.67 -2.10 0.26
CA PHE A 22 7.93 -1.91 -1.16
C PHE A 22 7.98 -0.44 -1.60
N GLU A 23 7.13 0.41 -1.03
CA GLU A 23 7.03 1.84 -1.40
C GLU A 23 8.11 2.68 -0.73
N THR A 24 8.43 2.40 0.54
CA THR A 24 9.28 3.27 1.36
C THR A 24 10.53 2.57 1.90
N GLY A 25 10.65 1.25 1.75
CA GLY A 25 11.70 0.45 2.37
C GLY A 25 11.42 0.09 3.83
N GLY A 26 10.15 0.17 4.26
CA GLY A 26 9.72 -0.18 5.63
C GLY A 26 9.76 1.01 6.58
N ARG A 27 9.68 2.23 6.04
CA ARG A 27 9.72 3.48 6.78
C ARG A 27 8.29 4.01 6.94
N TRP A 28 7.46 3.26 7.64
CA TRP A 28 6.03 3.50 7.89
C TRP A 28 5.62 4.97 8.09
N GLY A 29 6.31 5.67 9.00
CA GLY A 29 6.02 7.06 9.34
C GLY A 29 6.80 8.10 8.52
N SER A 30 7.58 7.68 7.54
CA SER A 30 8.43 8.60 6.79
C SER A 30 7.64 9.57 5.93
N VAL A 31 8.23 10.75 5.81
CA VAL A 31 7.79 11.79 4.88
C VAL A 31 8.84 11.95 3.80
N ALA A 32 8.36 12.21 2.59
CA ALA A 32 9.19 12.60 1.46
C ALA A 32 8.77 14.00 0.98
N GLY A 33 9.76 14.80 0.59
CA GLY A 33 9.57 16.18 0.16
C GLY A 33 9.18 16.30 -1.31
N ASN A 34 9.38 17.49 -1.88
CA ASN A 34 8.93 17.83 -3.22
C ASN A 34 9.98 17.51 -4.30
N PHE A 35 10.10 16.25 -4.70
CA PHE A 35 11.01 15.81 -5.78
C PHE A 35 10.28 15.59 -7.12
N ASP A 36 8.97 15.38 -7.09
CA ASP A 36 8.13 14.99 -8.23
C ASP A 36 6.87 15.87 -8.38
N GLY A 37 6.83 17.02 -7.70
CA GLY A 37 5.70 17.93 -7.71
C GLY A 37 4.57 17.56 -6.74
N GLN A 38 4.76 16.55 -5.89
CA GLN A 38 3.75 16.13 -4.91
C GLN A 38 3.79 16.88 -3.58
N PHE A 39 4.75 17.80 -3.40
CA PHE A 39 5.02 18.60 -2.21
C PHE A 39 5.44 17.78 -0.98
N LEU A 40 4.50 17.08 -0.36
CA LEU A 40 4.76 16.22 0.78
C LEU A 40 4.00 14.92 0.58
N SER A 41 4.71 13.81 0.72
CA SER A 41 4.15 12.45 0.75
C SER A 41 4.38 11.87 2.15
N TRP A 42 3.40 11.19 2.72
CA TRP A 42 3.48 10.62 4.06
C TRP A 42 2.79 9.26 4.17
N GLY A 43 3.35 8.41 5.03
CA GLY A 43 2.72 7.16 5.45
C GLY A 43 3.03 5.97 4.53
N PRO A 44 2.50 4.79 4.87
CA PRO A 44 2.79 3.52 4.20
C PRO A 44 2.46 3.47 2.71
N LEU A 45 1.49 4.26 2.23
CA LEU A 45 1.12 4.34 0.82
C LEU A 45 1.54 5.67 0.16
N GLN A 46 2.37 6.47 0.85
CA GLN A 46 2.86 7.76 0.35
C GLN A 46 1.74 8.68 -0.16
N TRP A 47 0.65 8.80 0.62
CA TRP A 47 -0.41 9.77 0.31
C TRP A 47 0.18 11.17 0.30
N ASN A 48 -0.23 11.98 -0.67
CA ASN A 48 0.48 13.20 -0.99
C ASN A 48 -0.43 14.41 -1.19
N VAL A 49 0.17 15.60 -1.10
CA VAL A 49 -0.54 16.88 -1.24
C VAL A 49 -0.88 17.16 -2.71
N GLY A 50 0.01 16.83 -3.65
CA GLY A 50 -0.18 17.15 -5.07
C GLY A 50 -1.45 16.52 -5.66
N GLN A 51 -1.78 15.29 -5.28
CA GLN A 51 -3.02 14.60 -5.68
C GLN A 51 -4.19 14.83 -4.70
N GLY A 52 -3.98 15.60 -3.64
CA GLY A 52 -4.99 15.86 -2.60
C GLY A 52 -5.39 14.60 -1.82
N THR A 53 -4.55 13.57 -1.79
CA THR A 53 -4.82 12.33 -1.07
C THR A 53 -4.41 12.45 0.40
N LEU A 54 -3.32 13.17 0.70
CA LEU A 54 -2.83 13.36 2.07
C LEU A 54 -3.82 14.08 2.97
N ILE A 55 -4.48 15.14 2.49
CA ILE A 55 -5.45 15.88 3.29
C ILE A 55 -6.62 15.00 3.74
N LYS A 56 -7.02 14.00 2.93
CA LYS A 56 -8.08 13.06 3.28
C LYS A 56 -7.67 12.15 4.44
N VAL A 57 -6.40 11.72 4.46
CA VAL A 57 -5.82 10.93 5.56
C VAL A 57 -5.75 11.79 6.82
N LEU A 58 -5.17 13.00 6.72
CA LEU A 58 -4.98 13.89 7.87
C LEU A 58 -6.30 14.27 8.55
N ARG A 59 -7.38 14.43 7.78
CA ARG A 59 -8.73 14.72 8.31
C ARG A 59 -9.39 13.56 9.05
N LYS A 60 -8.88 12.33 8.90
CA LYS A 60 -9.34 11.17 9.68
C LYS A 60 -8.64 11.06 11.04
N ILE A 61 -7.54 11.77 11.23
CA ILE A 61 -6.79 11.76 12.48
C ILE A 61 -7.47 12.69 13.49
N PRO A 62 -7.64 12.26 14.76
CA PRO A 62 -8.17 13.13 15.81
C PRO A 62 -7.42 14.46 15.92
N GLN A 63 -8.17 15.56 16.02
CA GLN A 63 -7.62 16.92 16.11
C GLN A 63 -6.58 17.05 17.23
N ASN A 64 -6.84 16.48 18.41
CA ASN A 64 -5.92 16.54 19.54
C ASN A 64 -4.54 15.96 19.23
N LEU A 65 -4.47 14.90 18.42
CA LEU A 65 -3.19 14.32 17.97
C LEU A 65 -2.50 15.23 16.94
N ILE A 66 -3.24 15.75 15.96
CA ILE A 66 -2.67 16.70 14.99
C ILE A 66 -2.10 17.92 15.71
N VAL A 67 -2.85 18.50 16.65
CA VAL A 67 -2.40 19.68 17.41
C VAL A 67 -1.21 19.34 18.31
N LYS A 68 -1.22 18.19 18.99
CA LYS A 68 -0.11 17.72 19.84
C LYS A 68 1.20 17.60 19.07
N TYR A 69 1.20 17.00 17.89
CA TYR A 69 2.43 16.71 17.14
C TYR A 69 2.81 17.77 16.11
N LEU A 70 1.82 18.32 15.39
CA LEU A 70 2.01 19.20 14.25
C LEU A 70 1.62 20.66 14.54
N GLY A 71 0.94 20.92 15.65
CA GLY A 71 0.58 22.26 16.12
C GLY A 71 -0.75 22.78 15.54
N GLN A 72 -1.29 23.80 16.20
CA GLN A 72 -2.60 24.39 15.86
C GLN A 72 -2.63 24.99 14.44
N ASN A 73 -1.55 25.65 14.01
CA ASN A 73 -1.49 26.25 12.68
C ASN A 73 -1.51 25.20 11.56
N PHE A 74 -0.89 24.03 11.79
CA PHE A 74 -0.99 22.92 10.85
C PHE A 74 -2.42 22.40 10.77
N TYR A 75 -3.08 22.19 11.91
CA TYR A 75 -4.49 21.77 11.93
C TYR A 75 -5.40 22.74 11.17
N ASN A 76 -5.23 24.05 11.38
CA ASN A 76 -6.01 25.08 10.67
C ASN A 76 -5.80 25.03 9.15
N SER A 77 -4.62 24.60 8.69
CA SER A 77 -4.33 24.43 7.25
C SER A 77 -5.09 23.27 6.60
N LEU A 78 -5.66 22.35 7.39
CA LEU A 78 -6.47 21.22 6.89
C LEU A 78 -7.86 21.64 6.39
N SER A 79 -8.17 22.93 6.32
CA SER A 79 -9.42 23.49 5.80
C SER A 79 -9.65 23.19 4.31
N ASN A 80 -8.59 23.14 3.50
CA ASN A 80 -8.61 22.65 2.12
C ASN A 80 -7.18 22.33 1.63
N ASN A 81 -7.06 21.69 0.46
CA ASN A 81 -5.77 21.22 -0.03
C ASN A 81 -4.81 22.37 -0.37
N ASP A 82 -5.31 23.53 -0.81
CA ASP A 82 -4.49 24.69 -1.13
C ASP A 82 -3.92 25.35 0.13
N ALA A 83 -4.71 25.45 1.19
CA ALA A 83 -4.27 25.94 2.50
C ALA A 83 -3.18 25.01 3.08
N LEU A 84 -3.38 23.69 3.02
CA LEU A 84 -2.38 22.71 3.42
C LEU A 84 -1.10 22.87 2.59
N LYS A 85 -1.22 22.91 1.26
CA LYS A 85 -0.08 23.08 0.35
C LYS A 85 0.73 24.33 0.65
N LYS A 86 0.07 25.48 0.84
CA LYS A 86 0.74 26.74 1.24
C LYS A 86 1.46 26.58 2.58
N PHE A 87 0.82 25.96 3.56
CA PHE A 87 1.45 25.70 4.86
C PHE A 87 2.71 24.83 4.72
N ILE A 88 2.62 23.73 3.96
CA ILE A 88 3.74 22.80 3.72
C ILE A 88 4.94 23.53 3.10
N ILE A 89 4.72 24.30 2.03
CA ILE A 89 5.77 25.02 1.31
C ILE A 89 6.49 26.00 2.25
N SER A 90 5.75 26.78 3.04
CA SER A 90 6.34 27.81 3.89
C SER A 90 7.00 27.25 5.16
N ASN A 91 6.43 26.20 5.75
CA ASN A 91 6.79 25.79 7.12
C ASN A 91 7.51 24.45 7.18
N VAL A 92 7.18 23.50 6.30
CA VAL A 92 7.59 22.09 6.39
C VAL A 92 8.77 21.77 5.48
N LEU A 93 8.82 22.39 4.31
CA LEU A 93 9.91 22.17 3.34
C LEU A 93 11.05 23.17 3.53
N ASN A 94 12.24 22.73 3.12
CA ASN A 94 13.38 23.57 2.82
C ASN A 94 13.24 24.16 1.40
N SER A 95 14.10 25.13 1.06
CA SER A 95 14.10 25.76 -0.27
C SER A 95 14.43 24.79 -1.40
N ASP A 96 15.19 23.73 -1.12
CA ASP A 96 15.51 22.65 -2.07
C ASP A 96 14.38 21.60 -2.20
N GLY A 97 13.25 21.80 -1.51
CA GLY A 97 12.12 20.89 -1.51
C GLY A 97 12.25 19.70 -0.55
N SER A 98 13.39 19.52 0.13
CA SER A 98 13.53 18.49 1.17
C SER A 98 12.69 18.83 2.42
N VAL A 99 12.34 17.82 3.23
CA VAL A 99 11.57 18.04 4.46
C VAL A 99 12.50 18.48 5.59
N LYS A 100 12.13 19.53 6.32
CA LYS A 100 12.84 19.97 7.53
C LYS A 100 12.87 18.85 8.57
N LYS A 101 14.02 18.67 9.22
CA LYS A 101 14.29 17.53 10.12
C LYS A 101 13.31 17.43 11.30
N ASP A 102 12.92 18.56 11.88
CA ASP A 102 11.97 18.62 12.99
C ASP A 102 10.57 18.15 12.55
N TRP A 103 10.13 18.57 11.37
CA TRP A 103 8.87 18.10 10.78
C TRP A 103 8.92 16.62 10.43
N ALA A 104 10.02 16.14 9.83
CA ALA A 104 10.19 14.72 9.56
C ALA A 104 10.05 13.88 10.84
N LYS A 105 10.63 14.34 11.95
CA LYS A 105 10.47 13.68 13.25
C LYS A 105 9.02 13.72 13.74
N LYS A 106 8.36 14.88 13.70
CA LYS A 106 6.96 15.03 14.17
C LYS A 106 5.99 14.09 13.43
N PHE A 107 6.12 14.01 12.11
CA PHE A 107 5.32 13.08 11.30
C PHE A 107 5.64 11.62 11.59
N TYR A 108 6.93 11.32 11.80
CA TYR A 108 7.35 9.97 12.16
C TYR A 108 6.75 9.54 13.50
N ASP A 109 6.88 10.36 14.55
CA ASP A 109 6.33 10.05 15.87
C ASP A 109 4.80 9.89 15.83
N LEU A 110 4.10 10.78 15.11
CA LEU A 110 2.64 10.72 14.95
C LEU A 110 2.16 9.43 14.29
N ALA A 111 2.93 8.87 13.33
CA ALA A 111 2.51 7.73 12.51
C ALA A 111 2.26 6.42 13.29
N PHE A 112 2.72 6.35 14.54
CA PHE A 112 2.60 5.18 15.40
C PHE A 112 1.48 5.30 16.45
N GLU A 113 0.76 6.42 16.51
CA GLU A 113 -0.45 6.54 17.32
C GLU A 113 -1.53 5.59 16.74
N LYS A 114 -2.26 4.89 17.61
CA LYS A 114 -3.23 3.85 17.23
C LYS A 114 -4.31 4.39 16.27
N GLU A 115 -4.77 5.60 16.53
CA GLU A 115 -5.79 6.30 15.75
C GLU A 115 -5.26 6.72 14.38
N VAL A 116 -3.95 6.94 14.25
CA VAL A 116 -3.29 7.25 12.97
C VAL A 116 -3.11 6.00 12.14
N ILE A 117 -2.72 4.88 12.76
CA ILE A 117 -2.69 3.56 12.10
C ILE A 117 -4.09 3.22 11.56
N LYS A 118 -5.14 3.45 12.37
CA LYS A 118 -6.53 3.29 11.93
C LYS A 118 -6.86 4.19 10.74
N ALA A 119 -6.48 5.47 10.79
CA ALA A 119 -6.69 6.41 9.69
C ALA A 119 -5.98 5.96 8.39
N PHE A 120 -4.77 5.39 8.48
CA PHE A 120 -4.08 4.80 7.33
C PHE A 120 -4.83 3.61 6.75
N VAL A 121 -5.28 2.68 7.59
CA VAL A 121 -6.05 1.50 7.15
C VAL A 121 -7.36 1.93 6.48
N GLU A 122 -8.12 2.83 7.09
CA GLU A 122 -9.36 3.36 6.51
C GLU A 122 -9.13 4.08 5.18
N SER A 123 -8.00 4.79 5.05
CA SER A 123 -7.65 5.49 3.81
C SER A 123 -7.23 4.54 2.68
N ALA A 124 -6.91 3.29 3.00
CA ALA A 124 -6.58 2.24 2.05
C ALA A 124 -7.80 1.38 1.63
N GLU A 125 -9.01 1.68 2.11
CA GLU A 125 -10.21 0.86 1.88
C GLU A 125 -10.54 0.64 0.40
N PHE A 126 -10.29 1.65 -0.45
CA PHE A 126 -10.42 1.50 -1.90
C PHE A 126 -9.57 0.35 -2.45
N TYR A 127 -8.34 0.21 -1.97
CA TYR A 127 -7.42 -0.84 -2.38
C TYR A 127 -7.82 -2.20 -1.81
N PHE A 128 -8.24 -2.28 -0.54
CA PHE A 128 -8.79 -3.52 0.04
C PHE A 128 -10.02 -4.00 -0.73
N SER A 129 -10.93 -3.10 -1.06
CA SER A 129 -12.12 -3.41 -1.84
C SER A 129 -11.79 -3.91 -3.26
N ASN A 130 -10.80 -3.32 -3.93
CA ASN A 130 -10.37 -3.77 -5.26
C ASN A 130 -9.60 -5.09 -5.21
N ALA A 131 -8.76 -5.29 -4.18
CA ALA A 131 -8.11 -6.57 -3.92
C ALA A 131 -9.14 -7.69 -3.72
N ARG A 132 -10.19 -7.42 -2.93
CA ARG A 132 -11.31 -8.35 -2.69
C ARG A 132 -11.99 -8.76 -3.99
N LYS A 133 -12.29 -7.80 -4.88
CA LYS A 133 -12.85 -8.11 -6.21
C LYS A 133 -11.93 -9.04 -7.00
N LEU A 134 -10.61 -8.81 -6.97
CA LEU A 134 -9.65 -9.62 -7.71
C LEU A 134 -9.50 -11.03 -7.14
N VAL A 135 -9.36 -11.21 -5.81
CA VAL A 135 -9.30 -12.56 -5.22
C VAL A 135 -10.57 -13.37 -5.48
N LEU A 136 -11.75 -12.73 -5.48
CA LEU A 136 -13.01 -13.41 -5.80
C LEU A 136 -13.10 -13.78 -7.28
N ALA A 137 -12.59 -12.93 -8.18
CA ALA A 137 -12.59 -13.21 -9.61
C ALA A 137 -11.61 -14.31 -10.04
N LEU A 138 -10.56 -14.55 -9.23
CA LEU A 138 -9.48 -15.50 -9.48
C LEU A 138 -9.50 -16.73 -8.54
N ASP A 139 -10.48 -16.78 -7.65
CA ASP A 139 -10.69 -17.88 -6.68
C ASP A 139 -9.48 -18.14 -5.77
N PHE A 140 -8.95 -17.06 -5.16
CA PHE A 140 -7.90 -17.16 -4.14
C PHE A 140 -8.49 -17.12 -2.74
N GLU A 141 -7.95 -17.98 -1.87
CA GLU A 141 -8.48 -18.18 -0.53
C GLU A 141 -7.48 -17.85 0.59
N THR A 142 -6.18 -17.80 0.31
CA THR A 142 -5.15 -17.59 1.34
C THR A 142 -4.87 -16.11 1.64
N GLU A 143 -4.31 -15.80 2.81
CA GLU A 143 -3.80 -14.45 3.13
C GLU A 143 -2.77 -14.01 2.09
N ARG A 144 -1.91 -14.92 1.64
CA ARG A 144 -0.93 -14.69 0.57
C ARG A 144 -1.58 -14.32 -0.77
N GLY A 145 -2.66 -15.01 -1.13
CA GLY A 145 -3.43 -14.68 -2.33
C GLY A 145 -4.05 -13.29 -2.27
N PHE A 146 -4.57 -12.91 -1.10
CA PHE A 146 -5.05 -11.56 -0.88
C PHE A 146 -3.92 -10.52 -0.91
N ALA A 147 -2.75 -10.84 -0.35
CA ALA A 147 -1.59 -9.97 -0.38
C ALA A 147 -1.13 -9.63 -1.80
N LEU A 148 -1.08 -10.62 -2.70
CA LEU A 148 -0.74 -10.37 -4.10
C LEU A 148 -1.78 -9.45 -4.77
N CYS A 149 -3.07 -9.71 -4.54
CA CYS A 149 -4.14 -8.89 -5.09
C CYS A 149 -4.17 -7.46 -4.53
N PHE A 150 -3.86 -7.27 -3.25
CA PHE A 150 -3.74 -5.97 -2.62
C PHE A 150 -2.57 -5.17 -3.20
N ASP A 151 -1.44 -5.83 -3.38
CA ASP A 151 -0.26 -5.25 -4.01
C ASP A 151 -0.51 -4.81 -5.46
N ILE A 152 -1.30 -5.58 -6.21
CA ILE A 152 -1.77 -5.23 -7.56
C ILE A 152 -2.73 -4.04 -7.50
N ALA A 153 -3.65 -4.01 -6.53
CA ALA A 153 -4.61 -2.92 -6.38
C ALA A 153 -3.92 -1.60 -6.02
N VAL A 154 -2.89 -1.60 -5.17
CA VAL A 154 -2.12 -0.39 -4.85
C VAL A 154 -1.42 0.16 -6.09
N GLN A 155 -0.78 -0.70 -6.90
CA GLN A 155 -0.03 -0.24 -8.08
C GLN A 155 -0.92 0.14 -9.28
N ASN A 156 -2.05 -0.53 -9.47
CA ASN A 156 -2.88 -0.38 -10.68
C ASN A 156 -4.27 0.20 -10.42
N GLY A 157 -4.66 0.40 -9.17
CA GLY A 157 -6.00 0.79 -8.78
C GLY A 157 -7.02 -0.33 -8.96
N ALA A 158 -7.99 -0.14 -9.86
CA ALA A 158 -9.06 -1.10 -10.08
C ALA A 158 -8.56 -2.39 -10.78
N PRO A 159 -9.23 -3.55 -10.56
CA PRO A 159 -8.88 -4.78 -11.28
C PRO A 159 -8.99 -4.60 -12.79
N ARG A 160 -7.90 -4.88 -13.52
CA ARG A 160 -7.85 -4.78 -14.97
C ARG A 160 -8.38 -6.06 -15.63
N LYS A 161 -9.21 -5.90 -16.67
CA LYS A 161 -9.80 -7.02 -17.41
C LYS A 161 -8.75 -7.85 -18.16
N ASP A 162 -7.73 -7.21 -18.72
CA ASP A 162 -6.65 -7.87 -19.43
C ASP A 162 -5.83 -8.80 -18.52
N HIS A 163 -5.53 -8.37 -17.29
CA HIS A 163 -4.88 -9.22 -16.29
C HIS A 163 -5.73 -10.47 -15.99
N ILE A 164 -7.03 -10.30 -15.78
CA ILE A 164 -7.93 -11.42 -15.45
C ILE A 164 -8.04 -12.40 -16.63
N ASN A 165 -8.21 -11.88 -17.84
CA ASN A 165 -8.37 -12.71 -19.04
C ASN A 165 -7.09 -13.50 -19.33
N GLU A 166 -5.93 -12.85 -19.27
CA GLU A 166 -4.65 -13.51 -19.52
C GLU A 166 -4.31 -14.51 -18.40
N TYR A 167 -4.62 -14.20 -17.15
CA TYR A 167 -4.52 -15.15 -16.04
C TYR A 167 -5.36 -16.39 -16.31
N LYS A 168 -6.65 -16.23 -16.65
CA LYS A 168 -7.56 -17.37 -16.88
C LYS A 168 -7.09 -18.24 -18.04
N ARG A 169 -6.58 -17.61 -19.11
CA ARG A 169 -5.99 -18.33 -20.24
C ARG A 169 -4.79 -19.18 -19.80
N ARG A 170 -3.88 -18.60 -19.01
CA ARG A 170 -2.69 -19.32 -18.51
C ARG A 170 -3.08 -20.41 -17.51
N GLU A 171 -3.99 -20.15 -16.59
CA GLU A 171 -4.51 -21.12 -15.62
C GLU A 171 -5.11 -22.36 -16.34
N GLN A 172 -5.94 -22.14 -17.36
CA GLN A 172 -6.51 -23.24 -18.16
C GLN A 172 -5.45 -24.07 -18.88
N SER A 173 -4.43 -23.41 -19.44
CA SER A 173 -3.36 -24.09 -20.18
C SER A 173 -2.38 -24.85 -19.28
N GLN A 174 -2.02 -24.26 -18.14
CA GLN A 174 -0.99 -24.80 -17.24
C GLN A 174 -1.56 -25.77 -16.20
N LYS A 175 -2.87 -25.70 -15.92
CA LYS A 175 -3.59 -26.56 -14.98
C LYS A 175 -2.87 -26.67 -13.62
N PRO A 176 -2.62 -25.53 -12.93
CA PRO A 176 -1.96 -25.53 -11.63
C PRO A 176 -2.76 -26.36 -10.62
N GLN A 177 -2.07 -27.15 -9.81
CA GLN A 177 -2.68 -28.02 -8.80
C GLN A 177 -2.80 -27.32 -7.45
N HIS A 178 -1.99 -26.27 -7.22
CA HIS A 178 -1.95 -25.55 -5.96
C HIS A 178 -2.10 -24.04 -6.13
N GLU A 179 -2.66 -23.35 -5.13
CA GLU A 179 -2.85 -21.90 -5.18
C GLU A 179 -1.52 -21.16 -5.35
N TRP A 180 -0.42 -21.59 -4.73
CA TRP A 180 0.89 -20.95 -4.93
C TRP A 180 1.38 -20.98 -6.40
N GLU A 181 0.98 -21.97 -7.19
CA GLU A 181 1.26 -22.01 -8.63
C GLU A 181 0.42 -20.98 -9.38
N LYS A 182 -0.86 -20.88 -9.02
CA LYS A 182 -1.75 -19.83 -9.52
C LYS A 182 -1.22 -18.42 -9.22
N LEU A 183 -0.69 -18.20 -8.02
CA LEU A 183 -0.08 -16.91 -7.65
C LEU A 183 1.13 -16.58 -8.52
N LYS A 184 1.98 -17.57 -8.85
CA LYS A 184 3.09 -17.37 -9.80
C LYS A 184 2.57 -17.01 -11.20
N ILE A 185 1.49 -17.63 -11.66
CA ILE A 185 0.85 -17.27 -12.94
C ILE A 185 0.43 -15.81 -12.91
N LEU A 186 -0.32 -15.37 -11.90
CA LEU A 186 -0.76 -13.98 -11.79
C LEU A 186 0.41 -13.00 -11.71
N ALA A 187 1.45 -13.33 -10.94
CA ALA A 187 2.66 -12.51 -10.84
C ALA A 187 3.31 -12.28 -12.22
N ASN A 188 3.45 -13.34 -13.02
CA ASN A 188 3.99 -13.24 -14.37
C ASN A 188 3.06 -12.45 -15.31
N VAL A 189 1.74 -12.67 -15.24
CA VAL A 189 0.77 -11.93 -16.06
C VAL A 189 0.86 -10.43 -15.82
N VAL A 190 0.86 -10.00 -14.55
CA VAL A 190 0.93 -8.58 -14.19
C VAL A 190 2.25 -7.97 -14.65
N ALA A 191 3.36 -8.70 -14.53
CA ALA A 191 4.66 -8.23 -14.99
C ALA A 191 4.75 -8.13 -16.52
N ASP A 192 4.24 -9.14 -17.24
CA ASP A 192 4.23 -9.17 -18.71
C ASP A 192 3.39 -8.04 -19.32
N LEU A 193 2.32 -7.63 -18.64
CA LEU A 193 1.42 -6.55 -19.06
C LEU A 193 1.78 -5.18 -18.48
N ALA A 194 2.87 -5.10 -17.72
CA ALA A 194 3.44 -3.83 -17.25
C ALA A 194 4.24 -3.15 -18.37
N ASN A 195 4.57 -1.87 -18.18
CA ASN A 195 5.52 -1.20 -19.06
C ASN A 195 6.85 -1.98 -19.07
N PRO A 196 7.44 -2.29 -20.26
CA PRO A 196 8.66 -3.08 -20.36
C PRO A 196 9.82 -2.59 -19.48
N ARG A 197 9.95 -1.28 -19.28
CA ARG A 197 10.95 -0.68 -18.40
C ARG A 197 10.82 -1.12 -16.94
N TRP A 198 9.60 -1.39 -16.48
CA TRP A 198 9.28 -1.74 -15.10
C TRP A 198 9.03 -3.24 -14.89
N LYS A 199 8.98 -4.03 -15.97
CA LYS A 199 8.65 -5.47 -15.94
C LYS A 199 9.42 -6.23 -14.85
N ASN A 200 10.74 -6.07 -14.79
CA ASN A 200 11.57 -6.82 -13.83
C ASN A 200 11.30 -6.42 -12.38
N VAL A 201 11.07 -5.12 -12.12
CA VAL A 201 10.77 -4.61 -10.77
C VAL A 201 9.38 -5.10 -10.33
N VAL A 202 8.39 -5.04 -11.22
CA VAL A 202 7.06 -5.59 -10.98
C VAL A 202 7.15 -7.10 -10.70
N LEU A 203 7.85 -7.85 -11.56
CA LEU A 203 7.98 -9.29 -11.43
C LEU A 203 8.63 -9.70 -10.10
N MET A 204 9.74 -9.05 -9.73
CA MET A 204 10.45 -9.32 -8.47
C MET A 204 9.50 -9.24 -7.26
N ARG A 205 8.76 -8.13 -7.16
CA ARG A 205 7.81 -7.89 -6.07
C ARG A 205 6.66 -8.90 -6.06
N LYS A 206 6.02 -9.13 -7.21
CA LYS A 206 4.88 -10.06 -7.29
C LYS A 206 5.30 -11.52 -7.05
N LEU A 207 6.45 -11.93 -7.57
CA LEU A 207 6.97 -13.29 -7.35
C LEU A 207 7.37 -13.50 -5.89
N PHE A 208 7.98 -12.52 -5.23
CA PHE A 208 8.27 -12.62 -3.80
C PHE A 208 6.99 -12.93 -3.00
N ILE A 209 5.89 -12.23 -3.26
CA ILE A 209 4.61 -12.50 -2.59
C ILE A 209 4.09 -13.90 -2.96
N ALA A 210 4.10 -14.25 -4.24
CA ALA A 210 3.58 -15.54 -4.72
C ALA A 210 4.33 -16.74 -4.12
N VAL A 211 5.67 -16.68 -4.10
CA VAL A 211 6.54 -17.72 -3.55
C VAL A 211 6.56 -17.69 -2.03
N GLY A 212 6.40 -16.51 -1.44
CA GLY A 212 6.41 -16.27 0.01
C GLY A 212 7.80 -16.10 0.61
N LYS A 213 8.86 -16.12 -0.20
CA LYS A 213 10.24 -15.84 0.21
C LYS A 213 11.09 -15.44 -0.99
N GLY A 214 12.16 -14.71 -0.74
CA GLY A 214 13.12 -14.32 -1.77
C GLY A 214 13.85 -13.02 -1.44
N LYS A 215 14.70 -12.59 -2.37
CA LYS A 215 15.45 -11.35 -2.24
C LYS A 215 14.68 -10.18 -2.85
N VAL A 216 14.36 -9.17 -2.04
CA VAL A 216 13.76 -7.92 -2.48
C VAL A 216 14.66 -6.78 -2.05
N TYR A 217 15.04 -5.90 -2.98
CA TYR A 217 15.94 -4.78 -2.74
C TYR A 217 17.22 -5.14 -1.95
N GLY A 218 17.79 -6.31 -2.23
CA GLY A 218 19.02 -6.80 -1.60
C GLY A 218 18.84 -7.50 -0.26
N LYS A 219 17.64 -7.53 0.33
CA LYS A 219 17.36 -8.24 1.59
C LYS A 219 16.65 -9.56 1.33
N ASP A 220 17.09 -10.62 2.01
CA ASP A 220 16.40 -11.90 2.04
C ASP A 220 15.23 -11.82 3.01
N LEU A 221 14.03 -12.08 2.51
CA LEU A 221 12.78 -11.96 3.26
C LEU A 221 11.93 -13.23 3.11
N GLU A 222 11.06 -13.44 4.09
CA GLU A 222 10.02 -14.45 4.14
C GLU A 222 8.70 -13.84 4.61
N LEU A 223 7.66 -14.02 3.80
CA LEU A 223 6.40 -13.31 3.93
C LEU A 223 5.68 -13.60 5.26
N GLU A 224 5.72 -14.85 5.72
CA GLU A 224 5.09 -15.22 6.98
C GLU A 224 5.90 -14.73 8.18
N LYS A 225 7.23 -14.86 8.13
CA LYS A 225 8.13 -14.45 9.22
C LYS A 225 8.17 -12.93 9.39
N ASP A 226 8.33 -12.19 8.30
CA ASP A 226 8.61 -10.75 8.36
C ASP A 226 7.33 -9.91 8.38
N PHE A 227 6.21 -10.43 7.88
CA PHE A 227 4.94 -9.69 7.77
C PHE A 227 3.73 -10.40 8.38
N GLY A 228 3.87 -11.65 8.84
CA GLY A 228 2.76 -12.39 9.45
C GLY A 228 1.67 -12.82 8.46
N ILE A 229 1.99 -12.90 7.16
CA ILE A 229 1.04 -13.28 6.09
C ILE A 229 1.32 -14.72 5.66
N SER A 230 0.34 -15.61 5.85
CA SER A 230 0.52 -17.05 5.61
C SER A 230 -0.12 -17.55 4.32
N TYR A 231 0.40 -18.68 3.84
CA TYR A 231 -0.26 -19.49 2.82
C TYR A 231 -1.26 -20.50 3.40
N GLN A 232 -1.17 -20.84 4.68
CA GLN A 232 -2.09 -21.81 5.30
C GLN A 232 -3.36 -21.17 5.84
N ARG A 233 -3.31 -19.87 6.16
CA ARG A 233 -4.47 -19.13 6.69
C ARG A 233 -5.33 -18.57 5.57
N LYS A 234 -6.65 -18.61 5.74
CA LYS A 234 -7.61 -17.92 4.88
C LYS A 234 -7.55 -16.42 5.10
N TRP A 235 -7.80 -15.63 4.05
CA TRP A 235 -7.83 -14.15 4.17
C TRP A 235 -9.10 -13.62 4.84
N TYR A 236 -10.15 -14.44 4.92
CA TYR A 236 -11.46 -14.06 5.41
C TYR A 236 -11.83 -14.76 6.72
N VAL A 237 -12.83 -14.19 7.40
CA VAL A 237 -13.61 -14.84 8.46
C VAL A 237 -14.85 -15.52 7.90
#